data_AF-A0A6J6SH35-F1
#
_entry.id   AF-A0A6J6SH35-F1
#
_cell.length_a   1.000
_cell.length_b   1.000
_cell.length_c   1.000
_cell.angle_alpha   90.00
_cell.angle_beta   90.00
_cell.angle_gamma   90.00
#
_symmetry.space_group_name_H-M   'P 1'
#
loop_
_entity.id
_entity.type
_entity.pdbx_description
1 polymer ?
#
loop_
_entity_poly.entity_id
_entity_poly.type
_entity_poly.pdbx_seq_one_letter_code
_entity_poly.pdbx_strand_id
1 'polypeptide(L)'
;MDDALDAFLEASRGSVRVTVPPVVGRVPVTVLRDKACALLGAWTQASTRDRVDAEVDIGGVSAPGSLLVASAALEITVHGWDVDQATGADHPLPDALAQALLPVAHDLVTAADRPTRFAPARPVSEGAGAAERLLAHLGRAPGDR
;
A
#
# COMPACT_ATOMS: atom_id res chain seq x y z
N MET A 1 8.70 2.69 -0.82
CA MET A 1 8.20 2.05 0.42
C MET A 1 8.62 2.80 1.68
N ASP A 2 9.90 3.17 1.88
CA ASP A 2 10.36 3.80 3.14
C ASP A 2 9.53 5.04 3.56
N ASP A 3 9.43 6.04 2.69
CA ASP A 3 8.65 7.27 2.93
C ASP A 3 7.16 6.99 3.18
N ALA A 4 6.60 5.97 2.54
CA ALA A 4 5.20 5.59 2.69
C ALA A 4 4.93 5.05 4.11
N LEU A 5 5.86 4.26 4.67
CA LEU A 5 5.74 3.78 6.06
C LEU A 5 5.72 4.95 7.05
N ASP A 6 6.58 5.95 6.83
CA ASP A 6 6.59 7.16 7.67
C ASP A 6 5.28 7.93 7.54
N ALA A 7 4.78 8.14 6.32
CA ALA A 7 3.51 8.83 6.08
C ALA A 7 2.32 8.12 6.76
N PHE A 8 2.23 6.79 6.69
CA PHE A 8 1.15 6.05 7.34
C PHE A 8 1.31 6.00 8.87
N LEU A 9 2.54 6.10 9.38
CA LEU A 9 2.78 6.24 10.82
C LEU A 9 2.37 7.63 11.30
N GLU A 10 2.64 8.68 10.54
CA GLU A 10 2.15 10.04 10.80
C GLU A 10 0.61 10.09 10.76
N ALA A 11 -0.02 9.43 9.78
CA ALA A 11 -1.48 9.33 9.68
C ALA A 11 -2.12 8.73 10.95
N SER A 12 -1.47 7.74 11.59
CA SER A 12 -1.95 7.16 12.86
C SER A 12 -2.04 8.18 14.01
N ARG A 13 -1.36 9.32 13.87
CA ARG A 13 -1.34 10.44 14.83
C ARG A 13 -2.30 11.57 14.45
N GLY A 14 -2.97 11.46 13.30
CA GLY A 14 -3.98 12.40 12.82
C GLY A 14 -3.50 13.48 11.85
N SER A 15 -2.23 13.44 11.43
CA SER A 15 -1.71 14.39 10.44
C SER A 15 -0.53 13.80 9.68
N VAL A 16 -0.50 13.97 8.35
CA VAL A 16 0.60 13.61 7.47
C VAL A 16 1.23 14.88 6.91
N ARG A 17 2.55 15.00 7.01
CA ARG A 17 3.28 16.12 6.41
C ARG A 17 3.62 15.79 4.96
N VAL A 18 3.13 16.63 4.04
CA VAL A 18 3.48 16.51 2.62
C VAL A 18 4.76 17.30 2.37
N THR A 19 5.88 16.59 2.37
CA THR A 19 7.19 17.14 2.00
C THR A 19 7.70 16.42 0.76
N VAL A 20 8.48 17.11 -0.08
CA VAL A 20 9.26 16.43 -1.12
C VAL A 20 10.36 15.65 -0.40
N PRO A 21 10.36 14.31 -0.45
CA PRO A 21 11.40 13.56 0.22
C PRO A 21 12.75 13.87 -0.43
N PRO A 22 13.84 13.98 0.36
CA PRO A 22 15.18 14.07 -0.21
C PRO A 22 15.47 12.80 -1.02
N VAL A 23 16.40 12.86 -1.98
CA VAL A 23 16.86 11.65 -2.68
C VAL A 23 17.54 10.73 -1.67
N VAL A 24 16.82 9.71 -1.22
CA VAL A 24 17.33 8.75 -0.23
C VAL A 24 18.19 7.71 -0.95
N GLY A 25 19.37 7.43 -0.41
CA GLY A 25 20.21 6.33 -0.85
C GLY A 25 19.65 4.96 -0.45
N ARG A 26 20.49 3.92 -0.45
CA ARG A 26 20.09 2.59 0.02
C ARG A 26 19.66 2.64 1.49
N VAL A 27 18.43 2.24 1.77
CA VAL A 27 17.91 2.08 3.15
C VAL A 27 18.21 0.66 3.63
N PRO A 28 18.82 0.47 4.81
CA PRO A 28 19.02 -0.86 5.37
C PRO A 28 17.69 -1.57 5.64
N VAL A 29 17.61 -2.87 5.36
CA VAL A 29 16.40 -3.68 5.59
C VAL A 29 15.96 -3.65 7.06
N THR A 30 16.89 -3.52 8.01
CA THR A 30 16.58 -3.38 9.43
C THR A 30 15.76 -2.13 9.72
N VAL A 31 16.08 -1.00 9.10
CA VAL A 31 15.32 0.26 9.25
C VAL A 31 13.91 0.09 8.70
N LEU A 32 13.78 -0.51 7.52
CA LEU A 32 12.47 -0.77 6.91
C LEU A 32 11.61 -1.68 7.80
N ARG A 33 12.23 -2.73 8.37
CA ARG A 33 11.57 -3.64 9.32
C ARG A 33 11.11 -2.92 10.58
N ASP A 34 11.96 -2.10 11.18
CA ASP A 34 11.63 -1.35 12.39
C ASP A 34 10.45 -0.39 12.15
N LYS A 35 10.45 0.31 11.01
CA LYS A 35 9.32 1.16 10.59
C LYS A 35 8.04 0.37 10.37
N ALA A 36 8.11 -0.77 9.68
CA ALA A 36 6.94 -1.63 9.46
C ALA A 36 6.37 -2.16 10.79
N CYS A 37 7.23 -2.55 11.74
CA CYS A 37 6.81 -2.96 13.08
C CYS A 37 6.15 -1.81 13.85
N ALA A 38 6.72 -0.60 13.81
CA ALA A 38 6.15 0.58 14.44
C ALA A 38 4.78 0.94 13.85
N LEU A 39 4.65 0.87 12.51
CA LEU A 39 3.39 1.12 11.81
C LEU A 39 2.30 0.11 12.22
N LEU A 40 2.62 -1.19 12.18
CA LEU A 40 1.70 -2.24 12.60
C LEU A 40 1.28 -2.05 14.06
N GLY A 41 2.25 -1.78 14.93
CA GLY A 41 1.99 -1.50 16.35
C GLY A 41 1.11 -0.28 16.55
N ALA A 42 1.27 0.78 15.75
CA ALA A 42 0.44 1.97 15.85
C ALA A 42 -1.02 1.65 15.51
N TRP A 43 -1.29 1.03 14.35
CA TRP A 43 -2.66 0.82 13.87
C TRP A 43 -3.43 -0.31 14.57
N THR A 44 -2.74 -1.20 15.27
CA THR A 44 -3.37 -2.30 16.03
C THR A 44 -3.67 -1.95 17.47
N GLN A 45 -3.22 -0.79 17.96
CA GLN A 45 -3.53 -0.34 19.32
C GLN A 45 -4.99 0.10 19.46
N ALA A 46 -5.61 -0.16 20.62
CA ALA A 46 -6.99 0.24 20.87
C ALA A 46 -7.19 1.76 20.76
N SER A 47 -6.16 2.55 21.12
CA SER A 47 -6.17 4.01 21.06
C SER A 47 -6.20 4.59 19.64
N THR A 48 -5.90 3.80 18.62
CA THR A 48 -6.00 4.23 17.21
C THR A 48 -7.29 3.78 16.54
N ARG A 49 -8.15 3.03 17.24
CA ARG A 49 -9.46 2.65 16.67
C ARG A 49 -10.31 3.88 16.38
N ASP A 50 -10.33 4.85 17.30
CA ASP A 50 -11.00 6.13 17.10
C ASP A 50 -10.39 6.93 15.94
N ARG A 51 -9.14 6.66 15.57
CA ARG A 51 -8.46 7.31 14.43
C ARG A 51 -8.89 6.75 13.08
N VAL A 52 -9.38 5.52 13.01
CA VAL A 52 -9.93 4.94 11.77
C VAL A 52 -11.18 5.72 11.34
N ASP A 53 -12.00 6.13 12.31
CA ASP A 53 -13.24 6.88 12.06
C ASP A 53 -13.04 8.40 12.06
N ALA A 54 -11.83 8.88 12.42
CA ALA A 54 -11.51 10.29 12.44
C ALA A 54 -10.95 10.79 11.11
N GLU A 55 -11.10 12.09 10.88
CA GLU A 55 -10.39 12.80 9.82
C GLU A 55 -8.90 12.96 10.14
N VAL A 56 -8.08 12.84 9.10
CA VAL A 56 -6.62 13.00 9.12
C VAL A 56 -6.26 14.16 8.19
N ASP A 57 -5.49 15.13 8.69
CA ASP A 57 -4.96 16.21 7.85
C ASP A 57 -3.79 15.71 6.99
N ILE A 58 -3.84 15.91 5.69
CA ILE A 58 -2.78 15.57 4.73
C ILE A 58 -2.36 16.85 4.03
N GLY A 59 -1.40 17.56 4.62
CA GLY A 59 -0.90 18.82 4.06
C GLY A 59 -2.00 19.86 3.81
N GLY A 60 -2.98 19.96 4.71
CA GLY A 60 -4.13 20.86 4.58
C GLY A 60 -5.35 20.27 3.87
N VAL A 61 -5.31 19.01 3.44
CA VAL A 61 -6.47 18.28 2.89
C VAL A 61 -6.94 17.26 3.90
N SER A 62 -8.22 17.30 4.27
CA SER A 62 -8.83 16.32 5.17
C SER A 62 -9.17 15.02 4.43
N ALA A 63 -8.83 13.88 5.04
CA ALA A 63 -9.24 12.57 4.54
C ALA A 63 -9.60 11.61 5.70
N PRO A 64 -10.55 10.67 5.51
CA PRO A 64 -10.90 9.69 6.53
C PRO A 64 -9.73 8.76 6.87
N GLY A 65 -9.45 8.53 8.15
CA GLY A 65 -8.38 7.63 8.60
C GLY A 65 -8.51 6.21 8.05
N SER A 66 -9.74 5.73 7.86
CA SER A 66 -10.05 4.44 7.21
C SER A 66 -9.49 4.34 5.79
N LEU A 67 -9.51 5.44 5.02
CA LEU A 67 -8.90 5.51 3.70
C LEU A 67 -7.38 5.35 3.78
N LEU A 68 -6.74 5.99 4.77
CA LEU A 68 -5.29 5.91 4.98
C LEU A 68 -4.87 4.48 5.37
N VAL A 69 -5.64 3.81 6.24
CA VAL A 69 -5.38 2.41 6.60
C VAL A 69 -5.53 1.49 5.40
N ALA A 70 -6.60 1.65 4.63
CA ALA A 70 -6.83 0.86 3.43
C ALA A 70 -5.72 1.07 2.39
N SER A 71 -5.28 2.32 2.21
CA SER A 71 -4.13 2.69 1.36
C SER A 71 -2.84 2.03 1.86
N ALA A 72 -2.56 2.08 3.17
CA ALA A 72 -1.39 1.44 3.78
C ALA A 72 -1.38 -0.07 3.55
N ALA A 73 -2.53 -0.72 3.75
CA ALA A 73 -2.68 -2.14 3.52
C ALA A 73 -2.43 -2.50 2.04
N LEU A 74 -2.94 -1.71 1.10
CA LEU A 74 -2.70 -1.89 -0.33
C LEU A 74 -1.22 -1.74 -0.68
N GLU A 75 -0.59 -0.64 -0.26
CA GLU A 75 0.82 -0.33 -0.52
C GLU A 75 1.76 -1.43 -0.01
N ILE A 76 1.57 -1.87 1.25
CA ILE A 76 2.41 -2.90 1.87
C ILE A 76 2.20 -4.25 1.18
N THR A 77 0.94 -4.62 0.92
CA THR A 77 0.61 -5.91 0.28
C THR A 77 1.27 -6.02 -1.09
N VAL A 78 1.12 -4.97 -1.89
CA VAL A 78 1.53 -4.98 -3.29
C VAL A 78 3.05 -4.92 -3.41
N HIS A 79 3.71 -4.11 -2.61
CA HIS A 79 5.17 -4.06 -2.61
C HIS A 79 5.82 -5.24 -1.88
N GLY A 80 5.13 -5.87 -0.93
CA GLY A 80 5.53 -7.17 -0.39
C GLY A 80 5.60 -8.23 -1.49
N TRP A 81 4.59 -8.25 -2.37
CA TRP A 81 4.62 -9.08 -3.58
C TRP A 81 5.76 -8.70 -4.54
N ASP A 82 6.02 -7.41 -4.76
CA ASP A 82 7.14 -6.97 -5.60
C ASP A 82 8.50 -7.52 -5.08
N VAL A 83 8.68 -7.57 -3.75
CA VAL A 83 9.87 -8.15 -3.11
C VAL A 83 9.93 -9.67 -3.26
N ASP A 84 8.80 -10.37 -3.09
CA ASP A 84 8.71 -11.83 -3.29
C ASP A 84 9.18 -12.21 -4.70
N GLN A 85 8.69 -11.47 -5.70
CA GLN A 85 9.07 -11.64 -7.10
C GLN A 85 10.55 -11.33 -7.36
N ALA A 86 11.09 -10.26 -6.76
CA ALA A 86 12.49 -9.88 -6.96
C ALA A 86 13.47 -10.85 -6.27
N THR A 87 13.05 -11.51 -5.20
CA THR A 87 13.87 -12.45 -4.43
C THR A 87 13.70 -13.90 -4.86
N GLY A 88 12.69 -14.20 -5.69
CA GLY A 88 12.33 -15.56 -6.07
C GLY A 88 11.77 -16.38 -4.92
N ALA A 89 11.26 -15.71 -3.89
CA ALA A 89 10.50 -16.37 -2.84
C ALA A 89 9.13 -16.83 -3.39
N ASP A 90 8.47 -17.74 -2.67
CA ASP A 90 7.22 -18.38 -3.10
C ASP A 90 6.11 -18.12 -2.09
N HIS A 91 5.85 -16.85 -1.80
CA HIS A 91 4.76 -16.43 -0.94
C HIS A 91 3.64 -15.83 -1.79
N PRO A 92 2.69 -16.67 -2.27
CA PRO A 92 1.60 -16.16 -3.08
C PRO A 92 0.77 -15.15 -2.28
N LEU A 93 0.37 -14.07 -2.96
CA LEU A 93 -0.56 -13.09 -2.39
C LEU A 93 -1.87 -13.79 -1.99
N PRO A 94 -2.28 -13.78 -0.71
CA PRO A 94 -3.49 -14.50 -0.30
C PRO A 94 -4.74 -13.93 -0.97
N ASP A 95 -5.52 -14.80 -1.61
CA ASP A 95 -6.68 -14.40 -2.41
C ASP A 95 -7.75 -13.67 -1.58
N ALA A 96 -7.96 -14.06 -0.32
CA ALA A 96 -8.90 -13.36 0.58
C ALA A 96 -8.45 -11.92 0.88
N LEU A 97 -7.14 -11.69 1.05
CA LEU A 97 -6.59 -10.36 1.24
C LEU A 97 -6.72 -9.54 -0.04
N ALA A 98 -6.40 -10.13 -1.19
CA ALA A 98 -6.56 -9.47 -2.48
C ALA A 98 -8.02 -9.11 -2.77
N GLN A 99 -8.96 -9.98 -2.42
CA GLN A 99 -10.39 -9.72 -2.57
C GLN A 99 -10.84 -8.52 -1.73
N ALA A 100 -10.33 -8.39 -0.50
CA ALA A 100 -10.64 -7.26 0.36
C ALA A 100 -10.03 -5.93 -0.16
N LEU A 101 -8.86 -6.00 -0.80
CA LEU A 101 -8.13 -4.82 -1.30
C LEU A 101 -8.50 -4.40 -2.73
N LEU A 102 -9.14 -5.27 -3.51
CA LEU A 102 -9.50 -4.96 -4.90
C LEU A 102 -10.41 -3.73 -5.04
N PRO A 103 -11.48 -3.54 -4.23
CA PRO A 103 -12.29 -2.32 -4.29
C PRO A 103 -11.46 -1.07 -3.97
N VAL A 104 -10.60 -1.15 -2.94
CA VAL A 104 -9.71 -0.06 -2.53
C VAL A 104 -8.78 0.34 -3.68
N ALA A 105 -8.22 -0.63 -4.40
CA ALA A 105 -7.36 -0.39 -5.55
C ALA A 105 -8.12 0.26 -6.72
N HIS A 106 -9.40 -0.08 -6.93
CA HIS A 106 -10.23 0.58 -7.93
C HIS A 106 -10.53 2.04 -7.58
N ASP A 107 -10.81 2.32 -6.31
CA ASP A 107 -11.11 3.68 -5.85
C ASP A 107 -9.87 4.58 -5.85
N LEU A 108 -8.70 4.04 -5.48
CA LEU A 108 -7.46 4.80 -5.37
C LEU A 108 -6.69 4.93 -6.68
N VAL A 109 -6.85 4.00 -7.63
CA VAL A 109 -6.02 3.93 -8.84
C VAL A 109 -6.87 4.01 -10.12
N THR A 110 -7.03 5.24 -10.58
CA THR A 110 -7.86 5.62 -11.73
C THR A 110 -7.04 5.76 -13.02
N ALA A 111 -7.70 6.01 -14.15
CA ALA A 111 -7.02 6.24 -15.43
C ALA A 111 -6.05 7.43 -15.38
N ALA A 112 -6.30 8.44 -14.53
CA ALA A 112 -5.44 9.61 -14.39
C ALA A 112 -4.07 9.31 -13.76
N ASP A 113 -3.95 8.17 -13.07
CA ASP A 113 -2.72 7.72 -12.41
C ASP A 113 -1.73 7.06 -13.37
N ARG A 114 -2.15 6.83 -14.61
CA ARG A 114 -1.44 6.04 -15.61
C ARG A 114 -0.96 6.94 -16.77
N PRO A 115 0.23 6.70 -17.34
CA PRO A 115 1.21 5.67 -16.97
C PRO A 115 2.20 6.13 -15.88
N THR A 116 2.03 7.35 -15.34
CA THR A 116 3.04 8.02 -14.53
C THR A 116 3.29 7.33 -13.19
N ARG A 117 2.23 6.99 -12.45
CA ARG A 117 2.33 6.34 -11.12
C ARG A 117 2.13 4.83 -11.21
N PHE A 118 1.28 4.38 -12.12
CA PHE A 118 0.99 2.96 -12.35
C PHE A 118 1.10 2.62 -13.84
N ALA A 119 1.59 1.43 -14.13
CA ALA A 119 1.55 0.87 -15.48
C ALA A 119 0.10 0.64 -15.96
N PRO A 120 -0.13 0.49 -17.28
CA PRO A 120 -1.44 0.11 -17.80
C PRO A 120 -1.99 -1.15 -17.11
N ALA A 121 -3.28 -1.15 -16.81
CA ALA A 121 -3.95 -2.36 -16.31
C ALA A 121 -3.83 -3.48 -17.35
N ARG A 122 -3.65 -4.71 -16.87
CA ARG A 122 -3.45 -5.88 -17.73
C ARG A 122 -4.77 -6.66 -17.88
N PRO A 123 -5.00 -7.29 -19.04
CA PRO A 123 -6.14 -8.19 -19.21
C PRO A 123 -5.98 -9.41 -18.29
N VAL A 124 -7.10 -9.89 -17.78
CA VAL A 124 -7.20 -11.10 -16.96
C VAL A 124 -8.32 -11.99 -17.50
N SER A 125 -8.19 -13.29 -17.32
CA SER A 125 -9.24 -14.23 -17.70
C SER A 125 -10.50 -14.04 -16.83
N GLU A 126 -11.66 -14.46 -17.32
CA GLU A 126 -12.89 -14.44 -16.52
C GLU A 126 -12.79 -15.33 -15.27
N GLY A 127 -11.97 -16.38 -15.31
CA GLY A 127 -11.70 -17.27 -14.19
C GLY A 127 -10.58 -16.81 -13.25
N ALA A 128 -9.97 -15.65 -13.49
CA ALA A 128 -8.85 -15.14 -12.70
C ALA A 128 -9.25 -14.96 -11.22
N GLY A 129 -8.38 -15.41 -10.32
CA GLY A 129 -8.51 -15.22 -8.87
C GLY A 129 -8.36 -13.75 -8.46
N ALA A 130 -8.63 -13.46 -7.18
CA ALA A 130 -8.62 -12.08 -6.71
C ALA A 130 -7.21 -11.47 -6.72
N ALA A 131 -6.18 -12.26 -6.38
CA ALA A 131 -4.79 -11.82 -6.44
C ALA A 131 -4.36 -11.42 -7.86
N GLU A 132 -4.70 -12.26 -8.86
CA GLU A 132 -4.41 -11.97 -10.26
C GLU A 132 -5.09 -10.68 -10.73
N ARG A 133 -6.38 -10.51 -10.41
CA ARG A 133 -7.16 -9.31 -10.76
C ARG A 133 -6.59 -8.05 -10.12
N LEU A 134 -6.23 -8.11 -8.84
CA LEU A 134 -5.63 -6.99 -8.11
C LEU A 134 -4.30 -6.58 -8.72
N LEU A 135 -3.39 -7.54 -8.92
CA LEU A 135 -2.08 -7.27 -9.50
C LEU A 135 -2.21 -6.73 -10.93
N ALA A 136 -3.09 -7.31 -11.74
CA ALA A 136 -3.32 -6.86 -13.10
C ALA A 136 -3.90 -5.44 -13.17
N HIS A 137 -4.86 -5.08 -12.32
CA HIS A 137 -5.38 -3.71 -12.23
C HIS A 137 -4.27 -2.70 -11.91
N LEU A 138 -3.33 -3.08 -11.04
CA LEU A 138 -2.17 -2.28 -10.68
C LEU A 138 -1.00 -2.38 -11.67
N GLY A 139 -1.21 -3.00 -12.83
CA GLY A 139 -0.24 -3.11 -13.92
C GLY A 139 0.90 -4.11 -13.68
N ARG A 140 0.74 -5.03 -12.72
CA ARG A 140 1.75 -6.02 -12.33
C ARG A 140 1.58 -7.35 -13.07
N ALA A 141 2.70 -8.04 -13.24
CA ALA A 141 2.81 -9.32 -13.93
C ALA A 141 3.76 -10.22 -13.16
N PRO A 142 3.46 -11.53 -13.00
CA PRO A 142 4.51 -12.47 -12.67
C PRO A 142 5.68 -12.29 -13.64
N GLY A 143 6.91 -12.21 -13.14
CA GLY A 143 8.07 -12.23 -14.02
C GLY A 143 8.15 -13.57 -14.74
N ASP A 144 8.72 -13.57 -15.95
CA ASP A 144 9.08 -14.81 -16.62
C ASP A 144 10.12 -15.52 -15.72
N ARG A 145 9.71 -16.61 -15.06
CA ARG A 145 10.58 -17.45 -14.24
C ARG A 145 11.32 -18.45 -15.12
#